data_AF-A0A7T8HLD5-F1
#
_entry.id   AF-A0A7T8HLD5-F1
#
_cell.length_a   1.000
_cell.length_b   1.000
_cell.length_c   1.000
_cell.angle_alpha   90.00
_cell.angle_beta   90.00
_cell.angle_gamma   90.00
#
_symmetry.space_group_name_H-M   'P 1'
#
loop_
_entity.id
_entity.type
_entity.pdbx_description
1 polymer ?
#
loop_
_entity_poly.entity_id
_entity_poly.type
_entity_poly.pdbx_seq_one_letter_code
_entity_poly.pdbx_strand_id
1 'polypeptide(L)'
;MLSEVEKLIKLSLALPISVAASERSFSALRRLKTWLRNTMKQERLTHLAIMNAHSNLLDECDVSALLEEFISRSTERRSTF
;
A
#
# COMPACT_ATOMS: atom_id res chain seq x y z
N MET A 1 -33.77 6.79 12.66
CA MET A 1 -33.14 6.72 13.99
C MET A 1 -32.22 5.51 14.10
N LEU A 2 -32.72 4.28 13.88
CA LEU A 2 -31.88 3.06 13.88
C LEU A 2 -30.73 3.08 12.85
N SER A 3 -30.95 3.65 11.66
CA SER A 3 -29.92 3.82 10.62
C SER A 3 -28.70 4.65 11.07
N GLU A 4 -28.93 5.68 11.88
CA GLU A 4 -27.86 6.56 12.36
C GLU A 4 -27.09 5.92 13.51
N VAL A 5 -27.78 5.15 14.36
CA VAL A 5 -27.15 4.34 15.41
C VAL A 5 -26.27 3.26 14.79
N GLU A 6 -26.72 2.60 13.72
CA GLU A 6 -25.92 1.60 13.00
C GLU A 6 -24.63 2.20 12.41
N LYS A 7 -24.72 3.37 11.78
CA LYS A 7 -23.54 4.09 11.25
C LYS A 7 -22.56 4.44 12.37
N LEU A 8 -23.06 4.92 13.51
CA LEU A 8 -22.23 5.29 14.66
C LEU A 8 -21.48 4.08 15.23
N ILE A 9 -22.15 2.92 15.33
CA ILE A 9 -21.53 1.67 15.78
C ILE A 9 -20.45 1.20 14.79
N LYS A 10 -20.69 1.29 13.48
CA LYS A 10 -19.67 0.95 12.48
C LYS A 10 -18.45 1.85 12.57
N LEU A 11 -18.65 3.16 12.76
CA LEU A 11 -17.56 4.11 12.93
C LEU A 11 -16.76 3.84 14.21
N SER A 12 -17.44 3.59 15.34
CA SER A 12 -16.77 3.32 16.61
C SER A 12 -15.92 2.04 16.57
N LEU A 13 -16.36 1.02 15.81
CA LEU A 13 -15.58 -0.20 15.58
C LEU A 13 -14.37 0.01 14.67
N ALA A 14 -14.42 1.00 13.76
CA ALA A 14 -13.30 1.33 12.87
C ALA A 14 -12.22 2.19 13.56
N LEU A 15 -12.54 2.82 14.70
CA LEU A 15 -11.58 3.61 15.44
C LEU A 15 -10.51 2.70 16.06
N PRO A 16 -9.22 3.03 15.89
CA PRO A 16 -8.16 2.29 16.54
C PRO A 16 -8.26 2.48 18.05
N ILE A 17 -8.50 1.39 18.79
CA ILE A 17 -8.59 1.40 20.26
C ILE A 17 -7.22 1.70 20.90
N SER A 18 -6.13 1.46 20.18
CA SER A 18 -4.75 1.69 20.65
C SER A 18 -3.84 2.27 19.57
N VAL A 19 -2.71 2.83 20.00
CA VAL A 19 -1.66 3.36 19.12
C VAL A 19 -0.83 2.28 18.43
N ALA A 20 -0.98 1.01 18.81
CA ALA A 20 -0.16 -0.09 18.32
C ALA A 20 -0.23 -0.26 16.79
N ALA A 21 -1.38 0.03 16.18
CA ALA A 21 -1.54 0.01 14.73
C ALA A 21 -0.68 1.10 14.05
N SER A 22 -0.69 2.32 14.59
CA SER A 22 0.15 3.42 14.11
C SER A 22 1.64 3.15 14.32
N GLU A 23 2.03 2.63 15.49
CA GLU A 23 3.42 2.24 15.78
C GLU A 23 3.93 1.16 14.82
N ARG A 24 3.09 0.16 14.50
CA ARG A 24 3.39 -0.86 13.50
C ARG A 24 3.63 -0.24 12.12
N SER A 25 2.79 0.72 11.72
CA SER A 25 2.94 1.46 10.46
C SER A 25 4.23 2.29 10.41
N PHE A 26 4.59 2.98 11.51
CA PHE A 26 5.86 3.72 11.58
C PHE A 26 7.08 2.79 11.58
N SER A 27 6.99 1.62 12.24
CA SER A 27 8.02 0.58 12.19
C SER A 27 8.20 0.02 10.76
N ALA A 28 7.10 -0.21 10.04
CA ALA A 28 7.15 -0.56 8.62
C ALA A 28 7.77 0.58 7.77
N LEU A 29 7.38 1.82 8.01
CA LEU A 29 7.92 2.98 7.30
C LEU A 29 9.43 3.13 7.50
N ARG A 30 9.94 2.88 8.71
CA ARG A 30 11.39 2.86 9.01
C ARG A 30 12.14 1.83 8.15
N ARG A 31 11.52 0.68 7.87
CA ARG A 31 12.09 -0.36 6.99
C ARG A 31 12.02 0.02 5.51
N LEU A 32 10.98 0.74 5.09
CA LEU A 32 10.83 1.22 3.72
C LEU A 32 11.77 2.39 3.38
N LYS A 33 11.84 3.40 4.27
CA LYS A 33 12.67 4.60 4.14
C LYS A 33 13.93 4.49 5.01
N THR A 34 14.95 3.85 4.45
CA THR A 34 16.27 3.71 5.09
C THR A 34 17.21 4.86 4.73
N TRP A 35 18.30 5.00 5.50
CA TRP A 35 19.32 6.03 5.26
C TRP A 35 19.95 5.93 3.85
N LEU A 36 20.18 4.70 3.37
CA LEU A 36 20.70 4.46 2.02
C LEU A 36 19.68 4.82 0.91
N ARG A 37 18.38 4.89 1.22
CA ARG A 37 17.30 5.22 0.29
C ARG A 37 16.81 6.66 0.45
N ASN A 38 17.67 7.58 0.90
CA ASN A 38 17.25 8.94 1.23
C ASN A 38 16.84 9.79 0.00
N THR A 39 17.27 9.42 -1.21
CA THR A 39 16.89 10.09 -2.48
C THR A 39 15.50 9.71 -2.99
N MET A 40 14.77 8.85 -2.29
CA MET A 40 13.42 8.43 -2.68
C MET A 40 12.42 9.59 -2.62
N LYS A 41 11.72 9.83 -3.73
CA LYS A 41 10.60 10.79 -3.81
C LYS A 41 9.40 10.31 -2.98
N GLN A 42 8.61 11.26 -2.50
CA GLN A 42 7.42 10.98 -1.69
C GLN A 42 6.42 10.07 -2.39
N GLU A 43 6.17 10.29 -3.68
CA GLU A 43 5.27 9.46 -4.50
C GLU A 43 5.65 7.98 -4.43
N ARG A 44 6.93 7.65 -4.69
CA ARG A 44 7.44 6.28 -4.60
C ARG A 44 7.30 5.71 -3.19
N LEU A 45 7.57 6.50 -2.14
CA LEU A 45 7.43 6.06 -0.76
C LEU A 45 5.98 5.70 -0.43
N THR A 46 5.03 6.54 -0.84
CA THR A 46 3.60 6.32 -0.62
C THR A 46 3.14 5.05 -1.31
N HIS A 47 3.51 4.83 -2.58
CA HIS A 47 3.15 3.59 -3.29
C HIS A 47 3.71 2.35 -2.61
N LEU A 48 4.98 2.37 -2.18
CA LEU A 48 5.58 1.25 -1.45
C LEU A 48 4.92 1.01 -0.08
N ALA A 49 4.51 2.07 0.61
CA ALA A 49 3.80 1.95 1.88
C ALA A 49 2.42 1.28 1.70
N ILE A 50 1.68 1.64 0.64
CA ILE A 50 0.41 1.00 0.29
C ILE A 50 0.64 -0.47 -0.04
N MET A 51 1.65 -0.78 -0.86
CA MET A 51 1.98 -2.17 -1.20
C MET A 51 2.33 -2.99 0.04
N ASN A 52 3.12 -2.43 0.96
CA ASN A 52 3.45 -3.11 2.21
C ASN A 52 2.23 -3.32 3.13
N ALA A 53 1.28 -2.37 3.16
CA ALA A 53 0.05 -2.50 3.96
C ALA A 53 -0.91 -3.55 3.41
N HIS A 54 -0.88 -3.76 2.08
CA HIS A 54 -1.76 -4.67 1.36
C HIS A 54 -1.01 -5.85 0.74
N SER A 55 0.07 -6.32 1.37
CA SER A 55 0.94 -7.37 0.83
C SER A 55 0.17 -8.64 0.45
N ASN A 56 -0.83 -9.01 1.26
CA ASN A 56 -1.65 -10.20 0.99
C ASN A 56 -2.42 -10.10 -0.33
N LEU A 57 -2.88 -8.89 -0.70
CA LEU A 57 -3.54 -8.67 -1.99
C LEU A 57 -2.54 -8.74 -3.15
N LEU A 58 -1.28 -8.33 -2.91
CA LEU A 58 -0.21 -8.48 -3.90
C LEU A 58 0.18 -9.93 -4.11
N ASP A 59 0.10 -10.77 -3.08
CA ASP A 59 0.37 -12.21 -3.18
C ASP A 59 -0.67 -12.92 -4.06
N GLU A 60 -1.88 -12.36 -4.18
CA GLU A 60 -2.95 -12.86 -5.06
C GLU A 60 -2.86 -12.31 -6.50
N CYS A 61 -2.03 -11.28 -6.74
CA CYS A 61 -1.90 -10.69 -8.08
C CYS A 61 -1.12 -11.59 -9.03
N ASP A 62 -1.63 -11.74 -10.26
CA ASP A 62 -0.87 -12.36 -11.35
C ASP A 62 0.24 -11.42 -11.84
N VAL A 63 1.46 -11.72 -11.42
CA VAL A 63 2.66 -10.96 -11.78
C VAL A 63 2.94 -11.04 -13.29
N SER A 64 2.58 -12.15 -13.95
CA SER A 64 2.79 -12.31 -15.39
C SER A 64 1.90 -11.36 -16.18
N ALA A 65 0.60 -11.32 -15.85
CA ALA A 65 -0.33 -10.36 -16.45
C ALA A 65 0.09 -8.90 -16.19
N LEU A 66 0.53 -8.58 -14.98
CA LEU A 66 1.03 -7.24 -14.64
C LEU A 66 2.27 -6.86 -15.49
N LEU A 67 3.19 -7.80 -15.69
CA LEU A 67 4.38 -7.60 -16.50
C LEU A 67 4.02 -7.33 -17.96
N GLU A 68 3.13 -8.14 -18.53
CA GLU A 68 2.63 -7.94 -19.90
C GLU A 68 1.99 -6.56 -20.06
N GLU A 69 1.18 -6.14 -19.10
CA GLU A 69 0.59 -4.80 -19.09
C GLU A 69 1.69 -3.73 -19.05
N PHE A 70 2.66 -3.86 -18.14
CA PHE A 70 3.77 -2.92 -17.99
C PHE A 70 4.60 -2.77 -19.28
N ILE A 71 4.87 -3.88 -19.96
CA ILE A 71 5.58 -3.94 -21.25
C ILE A 71 4.75 -3.28 -22.34
N SER A 72 3.44 -3.56 -22.39
CA SER A 72 2.55 -3.04 -23.43
C SER A 72 2.43 -1.50 -23.44
N ARG A 73 2.69 -0.86 -22.30
CA ARG A 73 2.57 0.60 -22.09
C ARG A 73 3.68 1.43 -22.77
N SER A 74 4.75 0.82 -23.29
CA SER A 74 5.79 1.56 -24.03
C SER A 74 6.42 0.71 -25.13
N THR A 75 6.67 1.34 -26.27
CA THR A 75 7.32 0.72 -27.42
C THR A 75 8.75 0.27 -27.10
N GLU A 76 9.47 1.05 -26.29
CA GLU A 76 10.83 0.74 -25.84
C GLU A 76 10.84 -0.45 -24.87
N ARG A 77 9.79 -0.60 -24.05
CA ARG A 77 9.68 -1.75 -23.13
C ARG A 77 9.42 -3.04 -23.89
N ARG A 78 8.53 -3.01 -24.88
CA ARG A 78 8.22 -4.16 -25.75
C ARG A 78 9.42 -4.66 -26.55
N SER A 79 10.39 -3.80 -26.86
CA SER A 79 11.62 -4.23 -27.52
C SER A 79 12.70 -4.76 -26.55
N THR A 80 12.60 -4.44 -25.25
CA THR A 80 13.66 -4.71 -24.26
C THR A 80 13.36 -5.93 -23.38
N PHE A 81 12.09 -6.09 -23.00
CA PHE A 81 11.57 -7.17 -22.17
C PHE A 81 10.72 -8.11 -23.02
#